data_AF-A0A258BLD8-F1
#
_entry.id   AF-A0A258BLD8-F1
#
_cell.length_a   1.000
_cell.length_b   1.000
_cell.length_c   1.000
_cell.angle_alpha   90.00
_cell.angle_beta   90.00
_cell.angle_gamma   90.00
#
_symmetry.space_group_name_H-M   'P 1'
#
loop_
_entity.id
_entity.type
_entity.pdbx_description
1 polymer ?
#
loop_
_entity_poly.entity_id
_entity_poly.type
_entity_poly.pdbx_seq_one_letter_code
_entity_poly.pdbx_strand_id
1 'polypeptide(L)'
;MGRLPEAALREATGGQARRLGLVTRHAGDALWAVEEAVVSGAVSHVIAEVDAADFTATRRLTLASERHGVPVTLLLPHTCEGATAALTRWRAA
;
A
#
# COMPACT_ATOMS: atom_id res chain seq x y z
N MET A 1 -4.32 14.00 -5.60
CA MET A 1 -3.40 12.87 -5.36
C MET A 1 -2.26 13.37 -4.49
N GLY A 2 -2.26 12.92 -3.24
CA GLY A 2 -1.20 13.24 -2.30
C GLY A 2 0.07 12.56 -2.76
N ARG A 3 1.18 13.28 -2.75
CA ARG A 3 2.46 12.60 -2.60
C ARG A 3 2.71 12.63 -1.12
N LEU A 4 2.85 11.47 -0.48
CA LEU A 4 3.41 11.42 0.87
C LEU A 4 4.72 12.23 0.85
N PRO A 5 4.80 13.38 1.55
CA PRO A 5 5.99 14.22 1.46
C PRO A 5 7.19 13.41 1.94
N GLU A 6 8.29 13.46 1.19
CA GLU A 6 9.49 12.71 1.56
C GLU A 6 9.98 13.08 2.97
N ALA A 7 9.83 14.35 3.34
CA ALA A 7 10.12 14.85 4.68
C ALA A 7 9.29 14.14 5.77
N ALA A 8 7.97 13.98 5.55
CA ALA A 8 7.08 13.30 6.49
C ALA A 8 7.42 11.81 6.62
N LEU A 9 7.77 11.14 5.51
CA LEU A 9 8.24 9.75 5.53
C LEU A 9 9.57 9.60 6.26
N ARG A 10 10.50 10.54 6.09
CA ARG A 10 11.76 10.56 6.84
C ARG A 10 11.53 10.69 8.32
N GLU A 11 10.67 11.61 8.73
CA GLU A 11 10.31 11.82 10.14
C GLU A 11 9.67 10.56 10.74
N ALA A 12 8.66 10.00 10.07
CA ALA A 12 7.96 8.79 10.53
C ALA A 12 8.87 7.56 10.65
N THR A 13 9.94 7.49 9.85
CA THR A 13 10.89 6.37 9.84
C THR A 13 12.18 6.64 10.64
N GLY A 14 12.26 7.77 11.34
CA GLY A 14 13.49 8.20 12.04
C GLY A 14 14.68 8.42 11.12
N GLY A 15 14.46 8.55 9.81
CA GLY A 15 15.47 8.79 8.80
C GLY A 15 16.37 7.60 8.45
N GLN A 16 16.22 6.45 9.11
CA GLN A 16 17.14 5.31 8.96
C GLN A 16 16.64 4.20 8.03
N ALA A 17 15.34 4.17 7.72
CA ALA A 17 14.80 3.16 6.82
C ALA A 17 15.21 3.43 5.35
N ARG A 18 15.77 2.40 4.69
CA ARG A 18 15.93 2.41 3.23
C ARG A 18 14.54 2.38 2.58
N ARG A 19 14.33 3.22 1.57
CA ARG A 19 13.05 3.38 0.89
C ARG A 19 13.21 3.18 -0.61
N LEU A 20 12.23 2.54 -1.22
CA LEU A 20 12.04 2.48 -2.67
C LEU A 20 10.74 3.20 -3.00
N GLY A 21 10.79 4.14 -3.94
CA GLY A 21 9.62 4.87 -4.42
C GLY A 21 9.29 4.45 -5.85
N LEU A 22 8.01 4.22 -6.11
CA LEU A 22 7.48 3.97 -7.46
C LEU A 22 6.27 4.89 -7.67
N VAL A 23 6.07 5.33 -8.91
CA VAL A 23 4.85 6.02 -9.34
C VAL A 23 4.34 5.30 -10.57
N THR A 24 3.07 4.91 -10.55
CA THR A 24 2.40 4.29 -11.69
C THR A 24 1.35 5.24 -12.26
N ARG A 25 0.88 4.96 -13.48
CA ARG A 25 -0.17 5.75 -14.14
C ARG A 25 -1.57 5.27 -13.77
N HIS A 26 -1.71 4.00 -13.46
CA HIS A 26 -2.99 3.36 -13.20
C HIS A 26 -3.00 2.63 -11.85
N ALA A 27 -4.15 2.62 -11.20
CA ALA A 27 -4.34 1.94 -9.91
C ALA A 27 -4.05 0.43 -10.01
N GLY A 28 -4.43 -0.21 -11.13
CA GLY A 28 -4.12 -1.62 -11.38
C GLY A 28 -2.62 -1.91 -11.36
N ASP A 29 -1.81 -1.06 -12.01
CA ASP A 29 -0.36 -1.18 -12.02
C ASP A 29 0.23 -0.97 -10.62
N ALA A 30 -0.31 -0.03 -9.84
CA ALA A 30 0.10 0.19 -8.47
C ALA A 30 -0.18 -1.04 -7.60
N LEU A 31 -1.38 -1.60 -7.71
CA LEU A 31 -1.79 -2.79 -6.95
C LEU A 31 -0.96 -4.01 -7.33
N TRP A 32 -0.64 -4.19 -8.61
CA TRP A 32 0.29 -5.22 -9.06
C TRP A 32 1.70 -4.99 -8.51
N ALA A 33 2.22 -3.77 -8.55
CA ALA A 33 3.53 -3.45 -8.00
C ALA A 33 3.63 -3.68 -6.48
N VAL A 34 2.55 -3.45 -5.73
CA VAL A 34 2.46 -3.79 -4.31
C VAL A 34 2.64 -5.30 -4.10
N GLU A 35 1.96 -6.10 -4.92
CA GLU A 35 2.05 -7.56 -4.86
C GLU A 35 3.47 -8.05 -5.17
N GLU A 36 4.08 -7.54 -6.24
CA GLU A 36 5.47 -7.87 -6.58
C GLU A 36 6.45 -7.45 -5.48
N ALA A 37 6.24 -6.27 -4.87
CA ALA A 37 7.06 -5.83 -3.75
C ALA A 37 6.97 -6.82 -2.58
N VAL A 38 5.76 -7.25 -2.21
CA VAL A 38 5.52 -8.26 -1.17
C VAL A 38 6.18 -9.59 -1.52
N VAL A 39 5.99 -10.08 -2.74
CA VAL A 39 6.50 -11.39 -3.20
C VAL A 39 8.03 -11.39 -3.32
N SER A 40 8.65 -10.25 -3.65
CA SER A 40 10.10 -10.14 -3.86
C SER A 40 10.95 -10.44 -2.62
N GLY A 41 10.39 -10.28 -1.42
CA GLY A 41 11.15 -10.33 -0.15
C GLY A 41 12.15 -9.19 0.05
N ALA A 42 12.14 -8.16 -0.82
CA ALA A 42 13.08 -7.04 -0.75
C ALA A 42 12.65 -5.92 0.21
N VAL A 43 11.40 -5.93 0.66
CA VAL A 43 10.81 -4.89 1.51
C VAL A 43 10.22 -5.50 2.77
N SER A 44 10.24 -4.75 3.87
CA SER A 44 9.65 -5.16 5.15
C SER A 44 8.24 -4.60 5.37
N HIS A 45 7.80 -3.63 4.56
CA HIS A 45 6.49 -2.99 4.64
C HIS A 45 6.18 -2.28 3.32
N VAL A 46 4.92 -2.28 2.89
CA VAL A 46 4.48 -1.54 1.70
C VAL A 46 3.38 -0.53 2.06
N ILE A 47 3.54 0.70 1.59
CA ILE A 47 2.51 1.75 1.66
C ILE A 47 2.16 2.14 0.24
N ALA A 48 0.89 2.06 -0.13
CA ALA A 48 0.43 2.44 -1.47
C ALA A 48 -0.79 3.34 -1.39
N GLU A 49 -0.69 4.50 -2.03
CA GLU A 49 -1.82 5.38 -2.31
C GLU A 49 -2.38 5.03 -3.69
N VAL A 50 -3.65 4.65 -3.74
CA VAL A 50 -4.36 4.30 -4.98
C VAL A 50 -5.74 4.91 -4.96
N ASP A 51 -6.23 5.40 -6.11
CA ASP A 51 -7.54 6.07 -6.18
C ASP A 51 -8.72 5.09 -6.01
N ALA A 52 -8.51 3.81 -6.32
CA ALA A 52 -9.50 2.75 -6.15
C ALA A 52 -8.83 1.38 -6.05
N ALA A 53 -9.50 0.45 -5.37
CA ALA A 53 -9.17 -0.97 -5.36
C ALA A 53 -10.44 -1.79 -5.20
N ASP A 54 -10.63 -2.82 -6.01
CA ASP A 54 -11.75 -3.73 -5.85
C ASP A 54 -11.49 -4.81 -4.78
N PHE A 55 -12.54 -5.52 -4.39
CA PHE A 55 -12.45 -6.58 -3.38
C PHE A 55 -11.47 -7.69 -3.78
N THR A 56 -11.41 -8.06 -5.06
CA THR A 56 -10.55 -9.14 -5.54
C THR A 56 -9.08 -8.77 -5.44
N ALA A 57 -8.72 -7.55 -5.86
CA ALA A 57 -7.38 -7.02 -5.76
C ALA A 57 -6.94 -6.92 -4.29
N THR A 58 -7.78 -6.35 -3.42
CA THR A 58 -7.46 -6.27 -1.99
C THR A 58 -7.33 -7.66 -1.33
N ARG A 59 -8.13 -8.65 -1.75
CA ARG A 59 -8.01 -10.03 -1.26
C ARG A 59 -6.70 -10.68 -1.69
N ARG A 60 -6.27 -10.46 -2.93
CA ARG A 60 -4.99 -10.96 -3.44
C ARG A 60 -3.82 -10.38 -2.65
N LEU A 61 -3.87 -9.09 -2.33
CA LEU A 61 -2.88 -8.43 -1.48
C LEU A 61 -2.86 -8.98 -0.05
N THR A 62 -4.02 -9.21 0.58
CA THR A 62 -4.10 -9.82 1.91
C THR A 62 -3.45 -11.20 1.91
N LEU A 63 -3.75 -12.05 0.93
CA LEU A 63 -3.16 -13.38 0.81
C LEU A 63 -1.65 -13.34 0.57
N ALA A 64 -1.16 -12.43 -0.28
CA ALA A 64 0.26 -12.24 -0.49
C ALA A 64 0.96 -11.76 0.79
N SER A 65 0.36 -10.80 1.50
CA SER A 65 0.86 -10.25 2.76
C SER A 65 0.99 -11.34 3.83
N GLU A 66 -0.06 -12.15 4.00
CA GLU A 66 -0.06 -13.28 4.95
C GLU A 66 0.98 -14.35 4.57
N ARG A 67 1.07 -14.70 3.29
CA ARG A 67 2.00 -15.72 2.78
C ARG A 67 3.47 -15.30 2.96
N HIS A 68 3.79 -14.04 2.71
CA HIS A 68 5.17 -13.54 2.68
C HIS A 68 5.57 -12.77 3.95
N GLY A 69 4.65 -12.53 4.88
CA GLY A 69 4.92 -11.84 6.13
C GLY A 69 5.25 -10.36 5.97
N VAL A 70 4.89 -9.75 4.84
CA VAL A 70 5.12 -8.32 4.55
C VAL A 70 3.81 -7.56 4.70
N PRO A 71 3.66 -6.66 5.69
CA PRO A 71 2.43 -5.90 5.86
C PRO A 71 2.21 -4.89 4.73
N VAL A 72 0.93 -4.70 4.37
CA VAL A 72 0.50 -3.76 3.33
C VAL A 72 -0.47 -2.74 3.94
N THR A 73 -0.16 -1.45 3.77
CA THR A 73 -1.05 -0.34 4.09
C THR A 73 -1.53 0.32 2.80
N LEU A 74 -2.81 0.17 2.50
CA LEU A 74 -3.45 0.87 1.38
C LEU A 74 -4.08 2.17 1.86
N LEU A 75 -3.74 3.27 1.20
CA LEU A 75 -4.35 4.58 1.37
C LEU A 75 -5.32 4.78 0.20
N LEU A 76 -6.61 4.86 0.53
CA LEU A 76 -7.70 5.07 -0.41
C LEU A 76 -8.33 6.45 -0.15
N PRO A 77 -8.85 7.12 -1.18
CA PRO A 77 -9.63 8.34 -1.00
C PRO A 77 -10.79 8.14 -0.02
N HIS A 78 -11.17 9.20 0.70
CA HIS A 78 -12.33 9.18 1.60
C HIS A 78 -13.64 8.87 0.88
N THR A 79 -13.68 9.10 -0.45
CA THR A 79 -14.79 8.78 -1.36
C THR A 79 -14.81 7.31 -1.78
N CYS A 80 -13.83 6.50 -1.39
CA CYS A 80 -13.80 5.09 -1.73
C CYS A 80 -14.88 4.34 -0.95
N GLU A 81 -15.88 3.85 -1.68
CA GLU A 81 -16.96 3.02 -1.15
C GLU A 81 -16.73 1.54 -1.43
N GLY A 82 -17.53 0.68 -0.79
CA GLY A 82 -17.48 -0.77 -0.99
C GLY A 82 -16.59 -1.53 0.00
N ALA A 83 -16.64 -2.85 -0.15
CA ALA A 83 -15.92 -3.80 0.69
C ALA A 83 -14.47 -3.99 0.21
N THR A 84 -13.56 -4.11 1.17
CA THR A 84 -12.16 -4.48 0.96
C THR A 84 -11.86 -5.71 1.78
N ALA A 85 -10.91 -6.55 1.36
CA ALA A 85 -10.44 -7.67 2.16
C ALA A 85 -9.37 -7.28 3.21
N ALA A 86 -9.28 -5.99 3.56
CA ALA A 86 -8.34 -5.49 4.56
C ALA A 86 -8.67 -6.06 5.95
N LEU A 87 -7.64 -6.54 6.66
CA LEU A 87 -7.76 -7.05 8.03
C LEU A 87 -8.20 -5.96 9.02
N THR A 88 -7.77 -4.72 8.77
CA THR A 88 -8.16 -3.54 9.54
C THR A 88 -8.48 -2.42 8.58
N ARG A 89 -9.49 -1.61 8.92
CA ARG A 89 -9.90 -0.44 8.15
C ARG A 89 -10.06 0.74 9.07
N TRP A 90 -9.31 1.80 8.80
CA TRP A 90 -9.36 3.05 9.56
C TRP A 90 -9.89 4.17 8.68
N ARG A 91 -10.52 5.17 9.31
CA ARG A 91 -10.84 6.46 8.69
C ARG A 91 -10.11 7.53 9.50
N ALA A 92 -9.21 8.27 8.85
CA ALA A 92 -8.59 9.44 9.44
C ALA A 92 -9.57 10.62 9.38
N ALA A 93 -9.59 11.45 10.43
CA ALA A 93 -10.41 12.66 10.56
C ALA A 93 -9.60 13.92 10.28
#